data_AF-A0A7G2F2L5-F1
#
_entry.id   AF-A0A7G2F2L5-F1
#
_cell.length_a   1.000
_cell.length_b   1.000
_cell.length_c   1.000
_cell.angle_alpha   90.00
_cell.angle_beta   90.00
_cell.angle_gamma   90.00
#
_symmetry.space_group_name_H-M   'P 1'
#
loop_
_entity.id
_entity.type
_entity.pdbx_description
1 polymer ?
#
loop_
_entity_poly.entity_id
_entity_poly.type
_entity_poly.pdbx_seq_one_letter_code
_entity_poly.pdbx_strand_id
1 'polypeptide(L)'
;MLIDGRPSRSESQLGDDNDMNRKHPLNTYMDRAWQDLVDTEQVTVEERDSFNIPIYFRTQEEIMCAIDRCGGFKMENMVNLKIADEMNPTDQTPNCVQNPASYGKHRAMMARNAIGGFIETYFGEDKIVESDETDEKKPLKSDILFEQYASIAANDTELINKACFTQVIAVSVTRV
;
A
#
# COMPACT_ATOMS: atom_id res chain seq x y z
N MET A 1 -13.34 0.96 -3.52
CA MET A 1 -12.38 0.59 -2.45
C MET A 1 -11.33 -0.29 -3.11
N LEU A 2 -10.08 0.16 -3.18
CA LEU A 2 -9.01 -0.53 -3.93
C LEU A 2 -8.46 -1.81 -3.28
N ILE A 3 -8.85 -2.08 -2.04
CA ILE A 3 -8.62 -3.36 -1.36
C ILE A 3 -9.98 -3.80 -0.83
N ASP A 4 -10.59 -4.76 -1.53
CA ASP A 4 -11.84 -5.38 -1.09
C ASP A 4 -11.57 -6.51 -0.07
N GLY A 5 -12.59 -6.77 0.75
CA GLY A 5 -12.53 -7.41 2.05
C GLY A 5 -12.06 -8.87 2.12
N ARG A 6 -11.68 -9.25 3.34
CA ARG A 6 -11.25 -10.61 3.70
C ARG A 6 -12.41 -11.61 3.64
N PRO A 7 -12.18 -12.86 3.19
CA PRO A 7 -13.17 -13.93 3.21
C PRO A 7 -13.58 -14.40 4.63
N SER A 8 -12.75 -14.14 5.64
CA SER A 8 -12.97 -14.57 7.03
C SER A 8 -12.97 -13.38 7.98
N ARG A 9 -13.84 -13.41 8.99
CA ARG A 9 -13.90 -12.49 10.15
C ARG A 9 -12.67 -12.62 11.07
N SER A 10 -11.50 -12.91 10.51
CA SER A 10 -10.26 -13.15 11.23
C SER A 10 -9.52 -11.83 11.48
N GLU A 11 -8.88 -11.76 12.65
CA GLU A 11 -8.21 -10.54 13.13
C GLU A 11 -7.17 -10.04 12.14
N SER A 12 -7.11 -8.73 11.97
CA SER A 12 -6.19 -8.09 11.06
C SER A 12 -4.72 -8.31 11.42
N GLN A 13 -3.87 -8.55 10.40
CA GLN A 13 -2.43 -8.30 10.49
C GLN A 13 -2.08 -6.85 10.88
N LEU A 14 -3.06 -5.96 11.07
CA LEU A 14 -2.83 -4.60 11.56
C LEU A 14 -3.33 -4.42 13.01
N GLY A 15 -3.90 -5.46 13.63
CA GLY A 15 -4.57 -5.42 14.93
C GLY A 15 -5.94 -4.75 14.84
N ASP A 16 -6.97 -5.40 15.39
CA ASP A 16 -8.33 -4.85 15.48
C ASP A 16 -8.54 -4.12 16.82
N ASP A 17 -7.56 -3.32 17.26
CA ASP A 17 -7.78 -2.41 18.38
C ASP A 17 -8.81 -1.36 17.94
N ASN A 18 -9.74 -1.01 18.84
CA ASN A 18 -10.92 -0.13 18.64
C ASN A 18 -10.62 1.29 18.09
N ASP A 19 -9.37 1.58 17.70
CA ASP A 19 -8.88 2.84 17.13
C ASP A 19 -8.38 2.68 15.67
N MET A 20 -8.49 1.46 15.08
CA MET A 20 -7.77 1.07 13.85
C MET A 20 -8.68 0.69 12.66
N ASN A 21 -9.74 1.48 12.42
CA ASN A 21 -10.29 1.59 11.05
C ASN A 21 -9.31 2.26 10.07
N ARG A 22 -8.14 2.72 10.54
CA ARG A 22 -7.09 3.27 9.69
C ARG A 22 -6.37 2.13 8.96
N LYS A 23 -6.81 1.92 7.72
CA LYS A 23 -6.12 1.13 6.69
C LYS A 23 -4.63 1.54 6.63
N HIS A 24 -3.75 0.57 6.35
CA HIS A 24 -2.32 0.78 6.12
C HIS A 24 -2.09 2.02 5.24
N PRO A 25 -1.11 2.91 5.53
CA PRO A 25 -0.91 4.18 4.82
C PRO A 25 -0.92 4.04 3.29
N LEU A 26 -0.33 2.95 2.78
CA LEU A 26 -0.41 2.55 1.38
C LEU A 26 -1.84 2.59 0.82
N ASN A 27 -2.79 1.90 1.45
CA ASN A 27 -4.16 1.82 0.94
C ASN A 27 -4.87 3.17 1.06
N THR A 28 -4.73 3.85 2.20
CA THR A 28 -5.41 5.13 2.45
C THR A 28 -5.00 6.21 1.45
N TYR A 29 -3.71 6.37 1.20
CA TYR A 29 -3.20 7.36 0.25
C TYR A 29 -3.45 6.94 -1.20
N MET A 30 -3.39 5.64 -1.50
CA MET A 30 -3.64 5.14 -2.85
C MET A 30 -5.11 5.32 -3.25
N ASP A 31 -6.07 4.99 -2.38
CA ASP A 31 -7.51 5.17 -2.64
C ASP A 31 -7.85 6.64 -2.94
N ARG A 32 -7.23 7.57 -2.20
CA ARG A 32 -7.37 9.01 -2.46
C ARG A 32 -6.68 9.48 -3.74
N ALA A 33 -5.46 9.04 -4.01
CA ALA A 33 -4.75 9.42 -5.24
C ALA A 33 -5.49 8.92 -6.49
N TRP A 34 -6.06 7.72 -6.44
CA TRP A 34 -6.91 7.21 -7.51
C TRP A 34 -8.21 8.01 -7.68
N GLN A 35 -8.80 8.50 -6.57
CA GLN A 35 -9.95 9.39 -6.64
C GLN A 35 -9.57 10.75 -7.27
N ASP A 36 -8.43 11.33 -6.91
CA ASP A 36 -7.94 12.58 -7.47
C ASP A 36 -7.70 12.46 -8.99
N LEU A 37 -7.23 11.31 -9.48
CA LEU A 37 -7.14 10.99 -10.91
C LEU A 37 -8.50 10.99 -11.61
N VAL A 38 -9.55 10.48 -10.96
CA VAL A 38 -10.93 10.51 -11.47
C VAL A 38 -11.46 11.93 -11.50
N ASP A 39 -11.27 12.67 -10.40
CA ASP A 39 -11.78 14.04 -10.24
C ASP A 39 -11.12 15.02 -11.21
N THR A 40 -9.90 14.72 -11.66
CA THR A 40 -9.15 15.48 -12.68
C THR A 40 -9.29 14.91 -14.09
N GLU A 41 -10.26 14.01 -14.29
CA GLU A 41 -10.62 13.40 -15.58
C GLU A 41 -9.45 12.67 -16.27
N GLN A 42 -8.44 12.25 -15.51
CA GLN A 42 -7.28 11.50 -16.02
C GLN A 42 -7.57 10.01 -16.17
N VAL A 43 -8.54 9.50 -15.40
CA VAL A 43 -9.09 8.14 -15.51
C VAL A 43 -10.60 8.19 -15.27
N THR A 44 -11.31 7.24 -15.83
CA THR A 44 -12.73 7.01 -15.59
C THR A 44 -12.97 6.33 -14.24
N VAL A 45 -14.20 6.41 -13.73
CA VAL A 45 -14.62 5.69 -12.52
C VAL A 45 -14.48 4.18 -12.74
N GLU A 46 -14.82 3.69 -13.94
CA GLU A 46 -14.73 2.29 -14.33
C GLU A 46 -13.28 1.79 -14.35
N GLU A 47 -12.33 2.58 -14.87
CA GLU A 47 -10.90 2.27 -14.78
C GLU A 47 -10.48 2.15 -13.31
N ARG A 48 -10.77 3.15 -12.48
CA ARG A 48 -10.45 3.10 -11.05
C ARG A 48 -11.00 1.84 -10.36
N ASP A 49 -12.29 1.56 -10.58
CA ASP A 49 -13.00 0.49 -9.87
C ASP A 49 -12.65 -0.92 -10.38
N SER A 50 -12.08 -1.02 -11.59
CA SER A 50 -11.59 -2.29 -12.12
C SER A 50 -10.18 -2.66 -11.64
N PHE A 51 -9.42 -1.69 -11.12
CA PHE A 51 -8.10 -1.96 -10.54
C PHE A 51 -8.20 -2.40 -9.07
N ASN A 52 -7.51 -3.50 -8.73
CA ASN A 52 -7.33 -3.94 -7.36
C ASN A 52 -5.85 -4.11 -7.06
N ILE A 53 -5.41 -3.69 -5.87
CA ILE A 53 -4.03 -3.89 -5.44
C ILE A 53 -3.81 -5.39 -5.18
N PRO A 54 -2.84 -6.06 -5.84
CA PRO A 54 -2.64 -7.50 -5.73
C PRO A 54 -1.85 -7.88 -4.45
N ILE A 55 -2.24 -7.32 -3.31
CA ILE A 55 -1.61 -7.55 -2.00
C ILE A 55 -2.66 -8.13 -1.06
N TYR A 56 -2.30 -9.23 -0.39
CA TYR A 56 -3.17 -9.88 0.58
C TYR A 56 -2.43 -10.13 1.91
N PHE A 57 -2.97 -9.55 2.98
CA PHE A 57 -2.45 -9.64 4.34
C PHE A 57 -3.14 -10.78 5.10
N ARG A 58 -2.47 -11.94 5.16
CA ARG A 58 -3.00 -13.22 5.69
C ARG A 58 -3.07 -13.26 7.22
N THR A 59 -4.07 -13.87 7.82
CA THR A 59 -4.02 -14.14 9.27
C THR A 59 -3.17 -15.38 9.58
N GLN A 60 -2.81 -15.56 10.85
CA GLN A 60 -2.07 -16.76 11.28
C GLN A 60 -2.87 -18.02 10.96
N GLU A 61 -4.19 -18.01 11.22
CA GLU A 61 -5.10 -19.12 10.97
C GLU A 61 -5.17 -19.48 9.49
N GLU A 62 -5.20 -18.48 8.59
CA GLU A 62 -5.20 -18.74 7.15
C GLU A 62 -3.91 -19.43 6.69
N ILE A 63 -2.77 -19.03 7.26
CA ILE A 63 -1.47 -19.64 6.96
C ILE A 63 -1.41 -21.06 7.52
N MET A 64 -1.85 -21.28 8.76
CA MET A 64 -1.90 -22.62 9.38
C MET A 64 -2.76 -23.56 8.53
N CYS A 65 -4.00 -23.16 8.20
CA CYS A 65 -4.91 -23.95 7.37
C CYS A 65 -4.30 -24.28 6.00
N ALA A 66 -3.58 -23.34 5.38
CA ALA A 66 -2.96 -23.56 4.08
C ALA A 66 -1.81 -24.59 4.15
N ILE A 67 -0.97 -24.53 5.19
CA ILE A 67 0.13 -25.48 5.41
C ILE A 67 -0.42 -26.88 5.68
N ASP A 68 -1.39 -27.00 6.58
CA ASP A 68 -2.01 -28.28 6.94
C ASP A 68 -2.69 -28.93 5.71
N ARG A 69 -3.41 -28.12 4.92
CA ARG A 69 -4.06 -28.59 3.69
C ARG A 69 -3.05 -29.01 2.62
N CYS A 70 -1.88 -28.38 2.57
CA CYS A 70 -0.82 -28.74 1.63
C CYS A 70 -0.25 -30.14 1.93
N GLY A 71 -0.16 -30.52 3.21
CA GLY A 71 0.28 -31.84 3.67
C GLY A 71 1.76 -32.18 3.42
N GLY A 72 2.49 -31.37 2.65
CA GLY A 72 3.92 -31.56 2.37
C GLY A 72 4.86 -30.93 3.40
N PHE A 73 4.29 -30.28 4.42
CA PHE A 73 5.06 -29.57 5.44
C PHE A 73 4.44 -29.79 6.81
N LYS A 74 5.30 -29.88 7.81
CA LYS A 74 4.95 -29.84 9.22
C LYS A 74 5.41 -28.51 9.79
N MET A 75 4.48 -27.78 10.40
CA MET A 75 4.79 -26.52 11.05
C MET A 75 5.49 -26.76 12.39
N GLU A 76 6.65 -26.12 12.58
CA GLU A 76 7.43 -26.22 13.81
C GLU A 76 7.20 -25.01 14.72
N ASN A 77 7.09 -23.81 14.13
CA ASN A 77 6.87 -22.56 14.86
C ASN A 77 6.19 -21.52 13.97
N MET A 78 5.38 -20.65 14.58
CA MET A 78 4.80 -19.48 13.93
C MET A 78 4.82 -18.31 14.92
N VAL A 79 5.34 -17.16 14.47
CA VAL A 79 5.39 -15.94 15.26
C VAL A 79 4.83 -14.76 14.47
N ASN A 80 4.06 -13.92 15.15
CA ASN A 80 3.59 -12.65 14.62
C ASN A 80 4.49 -11.54 15.17
N LEU A 81 5.29 -10.94 14.29
CA LEU A 81 6.27 -9.91 14.62
C LEU A 81 5.69 -8.54 14.31
N LYS A 82 5.73 -7.63 15.30
CA LYS A 82 5.38 -6.22 15.11
C LYS A 82 6.63 -5.45 14.70
N ILE A 83 6.71 -5.05 13.43
CA ILE A 83 7.83 -4.31 12.86
C ILE A 83 7.47 -2.82 12.77
N ALA A 84 8.35 -1.96 13.28
CA ALA A 84 8.18 -0.51 13.19
C ALA A 84 8.34 -0.06 11.74
N ASP A 85 7.46 0.84 11.29
CA ASP A 85 7.59 1.49 9.99
C ASP A 85 8.88 2.33 9.95
N GLU A 86 9.64 2.22 8.85
CA GLU A 86 10.90 2.93 8.64
C GLU A 86 10.73 4.46 8.66
N MET A 87 9.52 4.94 8.39
CA MET A 87 9.16 6.36 8.40
C MET A 87 8.70 6.87 9.77
N ASN A 88 8.74 6.03 10.81
CA ASN A 88 8.41 6.47 12.16
C ASN A 88 9.42 7.49 12.69
N PRO A 89 8.97 8.54 13.38
CA PRO A 89 9.87 9.47 14.03
C PRO A 89 10.68 8.75 15.12
N THR A 90 12.00 8.80 15.01
CA THR A 90 12.97 8.37 16.01
C THR A 90 13.96 9.50 16.29
N ASP A 91 14.67 9.44 17.41
CA ASP A 91 15.73 10.43 17.73
C ASP A 91 16.88 10.44 16.70
N GLN A 92 16.96 9.40 15.86
CA GLN A 92 17.98 9.22 14.82
C GLN A 92 17.42 9.28 13.39
N THR A 93 16.10 9.50 13.20
CA THR A 93 15.53 9.48 11.85
C THR A 93 16.12 10.63 11.02
N PRO A 94 16.43 10.39 9.73
CA PRO A 94 16.91 11.44 8.85
C PRO A 94 15.90 12.60 8.76
N ASN A 95 16.38 13.80 8.44
CA ASN A 95 15.59 15.02 8.24
C ASN A 95 14.37 14.86 7.29
N CYS A 96 14.26 13.75 6.55
CA CYS A 96 13.13 13.45 5.67
C CYS A 96 11.79 13.31 6.39
N VAL A 97 11.76 12.90 7.66
CA VAL A 97 10.51 12.83 8.45
C VAL A 97 10.12 14.21 9.01
N GLN A 98 11.08 15.14 9.15
CA GLN A 98 10.82 16.50 9.65
C GLN A 98 10.28 17.46 8.60
N ASN A 99 10.47 17.17 7.30
CA ASN A 99 9.88 17.94 6.21
C ASN A 99 8.74 17.13 5.58
N PRO A 100 7.47 17.60 5.70
CA PRO A 100 6.32 16.86 5.17
C PRO A 100 6.43 16.55 3.67
N ALA A 101 7.01 17.45 2.86
CA ALA A 101 7.21 17.19 1.44
C ALA A 101 8.20 16.04 1.17
N SER A 102 9.24 15.91 2.00
CA SER A 102 10.21 14.82 1.90
C SER A 102 9.61 13.50 2.36
N TYR A 103 8.82 13.52 3.43
CA TYR A 103 8.03 12.39 3.90
C TYR A 103 7.11 11.86 2.79
N GLY A 104 6.34 12.74 2.15
CA GLY A 104 5.45 12.39 1.05
C GLY A 104 6.16 11.75 -0.13
N LYS A 105 7.28 12.34 -0.58
CA LYS A 105 8.10 11.76 -1.66
C LYS A 105 8.63 10.38 -1.32
N HIS A 106 9.12 10.18 -0.11
CA HIS A 106 9.66 8.88 0.30
C HIS A 106 8.56 7.82 0.40
N ARG A 107 7.40 8.18 0.98
CA ARG A 107 6.20 7.32 1.02
C ARG A 107 5.75 6.91 -0.39
N ALA A 108 5.72 7.85 -1.34
CA ALA A 108 5.38 7.57 -2.73
C ALA A 108 6.40 6.65 -3.40
N MET A 109 7.70 6.85 -3.14
CA MET A 109 8.76 5.97 -3.64
C MET A 109 8.59 4.54 -3.11
N MET A 110 8.31 4.35 -1.83
CA MET A 110 8.05 3.03 -1.26
C MET A 110 6.83 2.37 -1.90
N ALA A 111 5.73 3.12 -2.06
CA ALA A 111 4.52 2.63 -2.72
C ALA A 111 4.80 2.23 -4.18
N ARG A 112 5.56 3.05 -4.91
CA ARG A 112 5.95 2.76 -6.30
C ARG A 112 6.84 1.54 -6.41
N ASN A 113 7.78 1.36 -5.50
CA ASN A 113 8.63 0.16 -5.46
C ASN A 113 7.80 -1.11 -5.17
N ALA A 114 6.77 -1.00 -4.33
CA ALA A 114 5.93 -2.13 -3.94
C ALA A 114 4.92 -2.53 -5.04
N ILE A 115 4.27 -1.55 -5.68
CA ILE A 115 3.12 -1.81 -6.58
C ILE A 115 3.16 -1.09 -7.93
N GLY A 116 4.18 -0.28 -8.20
CA GLY A 116 4.27 0.53 -9.41
C GLY A 116 4.20 -0.29 -10.69
N GLY A 117 4.90 -1.43 -10.73
CA GLY A 117 4.85 -2.33 -11.90
C GLY A 117 3.44 -2.85 -12.21
N PHE A 118 2.61 -3.11 -11.20
CA PHE A 118 1.22 -3.55 -11.41
C PHE A 118 0.35 -2.42 -11.97
N ILE A 119 0.51 -1.21 -11.46
CA ILE A 119 -0.21 -0.02 -11.93
C ILE A 119 0.19 0.33 -13.37
N GLU A 120 1.49 0.34 -13.66
CA GLU A 120 2.02 0.61 -15.00
C GLU A 120 1.55 -0.44 -16.01
N THR A 121 1.49 -1.72 -15.59
CA THR A 121 0.93 -2.80 -16.41
C THR A 121 -0.57 -2.62 -16.64
N TYR A 122 -1.31 -2.23 -15.60
CA TYR A 122 -2.76 -2.02 -15.67
C TYR A 122 -3.12 -0.91 -16.66
N PHE A 123 -2.41 0.22 -16.62
CA PHE A 123 -2.65 1.32 -17.58
C PHE A 123 -2.27 0.96 -19.02
N GLY A 124 -1.35 0.01 -19.23
CA GLY A 124 -1.05 -0.52 -20.56
C GLY A 124 -0.64 0.53 -21.59
N GLU A 125 -1.32 0.53 -22.74
CA GLU A 125 -1.07 1.47 -23.84
C GLU A 125 -1.62 2.87 -23.53
N ASP A 126 -2.65 2.98 -22.69
CA ASP A 126 -3.32 4.23 -22.29
C ASP A 126 -2.62 4.92 -21.11
N LYS A 127 -1.31 4.72 -20.99
CA LYS A 127 -0.49 5.25 -19.89
C LYS A 127 -0.15 6.72 -20.00
N ILE A 128 -0.37 7.35 -21.16
CA ILE A 128 -0.06 8.76 -21.41
C ILE A 128 -1.34 9.58 -21.24
N VAL A 129 -1.24 10.72 -20.56
CA VAL A 129 -2.35 11.67 -20.49
C VAL A 129 -2.57 12.36 -21.84
N GLU A 130 -3.81 12.36 -22.31
CA GLU A 130 -4.19 13.17 -23.48
C GLU A 130 -4.25 14.65 -23.08
N SER A 131 -3.32 15.46 -23.61
CA SER A 131 -3.35 16.92 -23.54
C SER A 131 -3.29 17.53 -24.94
N ASP A 132 -3.96 18.68 -25.10
CA ASP A 132 -4.28 19.30 -26.39
C ASP A 132 -3.13 20.09 -27.04
N GLU A 133 -2.02 20.44 -26.37
CA GLU A 133 -0.97 21.27 -27.00
C GLU A 133 0.49 20.97 -26.59
N THR A 134 1.35 20.96 -27.62
CA THR A 134 2.84 21.11 -27.68
C THR A 134 3.78 19.99 -27.22
N ASP A 135 4.93 19.94 -27.91
CA ASP A 135 6.09 19.01 -27.92
C ASP A 135 6.74 18.60 -26.56
N GLU A 136 6.10 18.81 -25.42
CA GLU A 136 6.60 18.35 -24.13
C GLU A 136 6.27 16.87 -23.89
N LYS A 137 7.19 16.17 -23.19
CA LYS A 137 7.02 14.77 -22.81
C LYS A 137 5.80 14.65 -21.90
N LYS A 138 4.68 14.17 -22.45
CA LYS A 138 3.42 13.96 -21.72
C LYS A 138 3.65 13.06 -20.50
N PRO A 139 3.15 13.44 -19.31
CA PRO A 139 3.32 12.66 -18.09
C PRO A 139 2.56 11.33 -18.19
N LEU A 140 3.07 10.31 -17.51
CA LEU A 140 2.37 9.04 -17.40
C LEU A 140 1.29 9.14 -16.32
N LYS A 141 0.12 8.50 -16.52
CA LYS A 141 -0.94 8.38 -15.50
C LYS A 141 -0.38 7.82 -14.18
N SER A 142 0.55 6.87 -14.25
CA SER A 142 1.25 6.33 -13.08
C SER A 142 2.12 7.37 -12.37
N ASP A 143 2.78 8.27 -13.11
CA ASP A 143 3.60 9.33 -12.51
C ASP A 143 2.72 10.31 -11.73
N ILE A 144 1.61 10.75 -12.35
CA ILE A 144 0.63 11.63 -11.71
C ILE A 144 0.04 10.99 -10.46
N LEU A 145 -0.33 9.71 -10.54
CA LEU A 145 -0.86 8.98 -9.39
C LEU A 145 0.12 8.99 -8.21
N PHE A 146 1.41 8.70 -8.45
CA PHE A 146 2.41 8.70 -7.37
C PHE A 146 2.78 10.11 -6.89
N GLU A 147 2.65 11.14 -7.73
CA GLU A 147 2.79 12.54 -7.32
C GLU A 147 1.63 12.98 -6.40
N GLN A 148 0.40 12.62 -6.75
CA GLN A 148 -0.77 12.87 -5.90
C GLN A 148 -0.66 12.11 -4.59
N TYR A 149 -0.27 10.83 -4.63
CA TYR A 149 0.03 10.05 -3.42
C TYR A 149 1.05 10.77 -2.53
N ALA A 150 2.14 11.29 -3.11
CA ALA A 150 3.16 12.02 -2.36
C ALA A 150 2.58 13.29 -1.70
N SER A 151 1.76 14.04 -2.44
CA SER A 151 1.09 15.25 -1.93
C SER A 151 0.14 14.93 -0.78
N ILE A 152 -0.69 13.90 -0.92
CA ILE A 152 -1.61 13.44 0.13
C ILE A 152 -0.83 13.05 1.38
N ALA A 153 0.22 12.23 1.23
CA ALA A 153 1.05 11.79 2.34
C ALA A 153 1.79 12.96 3.03
N ALA A 154 2.22 13.98 2.27
CA ALA A 154 2.86 15.17 2.81
C ALA A 154 1.91 16.04 3.64
N ASN A 155 0.61 16.00 3.34
CA ASN A 155 -0.40 16.81 4.03
C ASN A 155 -1.10 16.07 5.16
N ASP A 156 -0.81 14.77 5.37
CA ASP A 156 -1.39 13.98 6.46
C ASP A 156 -0.67 14.23 7.79
N THR A 157 -1.18 15.20 8.54
CA THR A 157 -0.66 15.56 9.87
C THR A 157 -0.95 14.53 10.95
N GLU A 158 -1.87 13.60 10.70
CA GLU A 158 -2.29 12.58 11.67
C GLU A 158 -1.38 11.34 11.62
N LEU A 159 -0.96 10.92 10.44
CA LEU A 159 -0.10 9.75 10.24
C LEU A 159 1.39 10.10 10.30
N ILE A 160 1.80 11.31 9.89
CA ILE A 160 3.23 11.70 9.91
C ILE A 160 3.84 11.70 11.32
N ASN A 161 3.04 11.99 12.33
CA ASN A 161 3.47 12.08 13.74
C ASN A 161 3.15 10.83 14.55
N LYS A 162 2.52 9.81 13.95
CA LYS A 162 2.08 8.59 14.65
C LYS A 162 3.03 7.44 14.31
N ALA A 163 3.50 6.75 15.34
CA ALA A 163 4.22 5.50 15.15
C ALA A 163 3.31 4.45 14.47
N CYS A 164 3.69 4.06 13.26
CA CYS A 164 3.05 3.04 12.45
C CYS A 164 3.81 1.72 12.59
N PHE A 165 3.09 0.60 12.50
CA PHE A 165 3.67 -0.72 12.57
C PHE A 165 3.03 -1.63 11.54
N THR A 166 3.84 -2.52 10.99
CA THR A 166 3.39 -3.61 10.12
C THR A 166 3.59 -4.92 10.85
N GLN A 167 2.64 -5.84 10.75
CA GLN A 167 2.85 -7.19 11.27
C GLN A 167 3.42 -8.09 10.19
N VAL A 168 4.39 -8.92 10.58
CA VAL A 168 5.01 -9.93 9.74
C VAL A 168 4.84 -11.28 10.43
N ILE A 169 4.17 -12.21 9.76
CA ILE A 169 4.05 -13.58 10.25
C ILE A 169 5.23 -14.38 9.71
N ALA A 170 6.13 -14.81 10.60
CA ALA A 170 7.23 -15.70 10.25
C ALA A 170 6.85 -17.13 10.63
N VAL A 171 7.07 -18.06 9.70
CA VAL A 171 6.74 -19.48 9.88
C VAL A 171 7.98 -20.31 9.64
N SER A 172 8.22 -21.27 10.53
CA SER A 172 9.21 -22.32 10.35
C SER A 172 8.50 -23.64 10.08
N VAL A 173 8.90 -24.31 9.01
CA VAL A 173 8.32 -25.60 8.59
C VAL A 173 9.41 -26.60 8.24
N THR A 174 9.14 -27.87 8.49
CA THR A 174 9.94 -29.01 8.04
C THR A 174 9.20 -29.71 6.91
N ARG A 175 9.89 -30.04 5.82
CA ARG A 175 9.31 -30.84 4.74
C ARG A 175 9.05 -32.26 5.21
N VAL A 176 7.86 -32.79 4.90
CA VAL A 176 7.46 -34.18 5.17
C VAL A 176 7.72 -35.05 3.94
#